data_AF-A0A971ICP5-F1
#
_entry.id   AF-A0A971ICP5-F1
#
_cell.length_a   1.000
_cell.length_b   1.000
_cell.length_c   1.000
_cell.angle_alpha   90.00
_cell.angle_beta   90.00
_cell.angle_gamma   90.00
#
_symmetry.space_group_name_H-M   'P 1'
#
loop_
_entity.id
_entity.type
_entity.pdbx_description
1 polymer ?
#
loop_
_entity_poly.entity_id
_entity_poly.type
_entity_poly.pdbx_seq_one_letter_code
_entity_poly.pdbx_strand_id
1 'polypeptide(L)'
;MPGDSASSAVYFDGSMWVCVCERVTSQGLQACRIVFGSEPKEYEVFAYLQRHYFELDFSPAVDADLRPSRGSKHVNPKRLKRLAARAMGNDAVSTKAQEALSKGRDRAKISRSKVSRSQRLSDEARRRTLRTEKHREKHKGH
;
A
#
# COMPACT_ATOMS: atom_id res chain seq x y z
N MET A 1 7.65 -22.22 12.15
CA MET A 1 6.76 -22.08 10.98
C MET A 1 7.60 -21.50 9.85
N PRO A 2 7.77 -22.21 8.72
CA PRO A 2 8.77 -21.82 7.73
C PRO A 2 8.31 -20.61 6.92
N GLY A 3 9.15 -19.58 6.83
CA GLY A 3 9.22 -18.73 5.64
C GLY A 3 8.66 -17.31 5.71
N ASP A 4 8.05 -16.88 6.82
CA ASP A 4 7.65 -15.48 6.95
C ASP A 4 8.89 -14.61 7.15
N SER A 5 9.21 -13.80 6.14
CA SER A 5 10.35 -12.88 6.16
C SER A 5 9.87 -11.48 5.85
N ALA A 6 10.37 -10.51 6.62
CA ALA A 6 10.10 -9.10 6.40
C ALA A 6 11.43 -8.37 6.16
N SER A 7 11.46 -7.51 5.16
CA SER A 7 12.58 -6.63 4.86
C SER A 7 12.09 -5.19 4.74
N SER A 8 12.97 -4.23 5.01
CA SER A 8 12.66 -2.81 4.87
C SER A 8 13.78 -2.11 4.12
N ALA A 9 13.42 -1.28 3.14
CA ALA A 9 14.35 -0.46 2.38
C ALA A 9 13.95 1.01 2.49
N VAL A 10 14.92 1.86 2.82
CA VAL A 10 14.74 3.31 2.95
C VAL A 10 15.41 4.00 1.78
N TYR A 11 14.73 4.97 1.19
CA TYR A 11 15.24 5.75 0.08
C TYR A 11 14.63 7.12 0.00
N PHE A 12 15.30 8.01 -0.73
CA PHE A 12 14.80 9.34 -1.01
C PHE A 12 14.11 9.35 -2.38
N ASP A 13 12.83 9.75 -2.44
CA ASP A 13 12.05 9.75 -3.68
C ASP A 13 12.16 11.05 -4.51
N GLY A 14 13.07 11.95 -4.11
CA GLY A 14 13.23 13.29 -4.69
C GLY A 14 12.51 14.39 -3.92
N SER A 15 11.63 14.04 -2.97
CA SER A 15 10.94 15.01 -2.11
C SER A 15 10.98 14.66 -0.63
N MET A 16 10.85 13.37 -0.31
CA MET A 16 10.73 12.88 1.06
C MET A 16 11.50 11.56 1.21
N TRP A 17 11.92 11.30 2.43
CA TRP A 17 12.43 9.98 2.79
C TRP A 17 11.28 9.00 3.00
N VAL A 18 11.38 7.87 2.30
CA VAL A 18 10.36 6.83 2.23
C VAL A 18 10.98 5.51 2.64
N CYS A 19 10.28 4.77 3.49
CA CYS A 19 10.57 3.38 3.79
C CYS A 19 9.53 2.48 3.16
N VAL A 20 9.97 1.45 2.43
CA VAL A 20 9.10 0.36 1.98
C VAL A 20 9.39 -0.85 2.84
N CYS A 21 8.37 -1.34 3.52
CA CYS A 21 8.41 -2.63 4.21
C CYS A 21 7.78 -3.69 3.32
N GLU A 22 8.54 -4.72 3.00
CA GLU A 22 8.10 -5.90 2.27
C GLU A 22 7.95 -7.07 3.26
N ARG A 23 6.88 -7.85 3.14
CA ARG A 23 6.72 -9.12 3.86
C ARG A 23 6.30 -10.22 2.92
N VAL A 24 6.98 -11.35 3.01
CA VAL A 24 6.61 -12.59 2.33
C VAL A 24 5.85 -13.45 3.32
N THR A 25 4.64 -13.84 2.92
CA THR A 25 3.78 -14.75 3.69
C THR A 25 3.36 -15.91 2.81
N SER A 26 2.64 -16.89 3.37
CA SER A 26 2.00 -17.96 2.59
C SER A 26 1.03 -17.46 1.50
N GLN A 27 0.53 -16.23 1.64
CA GLN A 27 -0.37 -15.58 0.67
C GLN A 27 0.38 -14.85 -0.46
N GLY A 28 1.71 -14.74 -0.38
CA GLY A 28 2.54 -14.00 -1.33
C GLY A 28 3.27 -12.81 -0.71
N LEU A 29 3.81 -11.94 -1.57
CA LEU A 29 4.52 -10.72 -1.17
C LEU A 29 3.53 -9.57 -0.97
N GLN A 30 3.64 -8.90 0.17
CA GLN A 30 2.91 -7.68 0.47
C GLN A 30 3.90 -6.56 0.77
N ALA A 31 3.54 -5.32 0.43
CA ALA A 31 4.38 -4.16 0.69
C ALA A 31 3.59 -3.02 1.35
N CYS A 32 4.24 -2.25 2.21
CA CYS A 32 3.72 -1.04 2.83
C CYS A 32 4.68 0.13 2.59
N ARG A 33 4.15 1.30 2.24
CA ARG A 33 4.92 2.54 2.06
C ARG A 33 4.72 3.46 3.26
N ILE A 34 5.83 3.81 3.91
CA ILE A 34 5.90 4.71 5.07
C ILE A 34 6.68 5.95 4.65
N VAL A 35 6.18 7.14 4.98
CA VAL A 35 6.84 8.42 4.68
C VAL A 35 7.35 9.02 5.98
N PHE A 36 8.65 9.31 6.05
CA PHE A 36 9.29 9.95 7.19
C PHE A 36 9.49 11.46 7.00
N GLY A 37 9.53 11.94 5.76
CA GLY A 37 9.78 13.35 5.45
C GLY A 37 11.26 13.69 5.51
N SER A 38 11.84 13.78 6.71
CA SER A 38 13.29 13.94 6.92
C SER A 38 14.02 12.61 6.87
N GLU A 39 15.35 12.65 6.69
CA GLU A 39 16.20 11.45 6.70
C GLU A 39 16.09 10.75 8.05
N PRO A 40 15.45 9.56 8.12
CA PRO A 40 15.28 8.86 9.37
C PRO A 40 16.58 8.15 9.70
N LYS A 41 16.94 8.11 10.97
CA LYS A 41 18.05 7.26 11.40
C LYS A 41 17.61 5.81 11.45
N GLU A 42 18.55 4.89 11.30
CA GLU A 42 18.27 3.45 11.27
C GLU A 42 17.48 2.98 12.50
N TYR A 43 17.79 3.52 13.69
CA TYR A 43 17.05 3.19 14.93
C TYR A 43 15.62 3.73 14.94
N GLU A 44 15.34 4.84 14.26
CA GLU A 44 13.99 5.42 14.19
C GLU A 44 13.10 4.57 13.29
N VAL A 45 13.65 4.10 12.17
CA VAL A 45 12.98 3.17 11.27
C VAL A 45 12.67 1.87 11.99
N PHE A 46 13.65 1.30 12.70
CA PHE A 46 13.46 0.07 13.44
C PHE A 46 12.40 0.22 14.55
N ALA A 47 12.49 1.29 15.35
CA ALA A 47 11.52 1.54 16.44
C ALA A 47 10.11 1.78 15.91
N TYR A 48 9.97 2.51 14.79
CA TYR A 48 8.68 2.75 14.14
C TYR A 48 8.06 1.45 13.64
N LEU A 49 8.84 0.64 12.91
CA LEU A 49 8.38 -0.66 12.43
C LEU A 49 7.99 -1.56 13.60
N GLN A 50 8.81 -1.66 14.65
CA GLN A 50 8.50 -2.52 15.80
C GLN A 50 7.20 -2.12 16.51
N ARG A 51 6.93 -0.82 16.66
CA ARG A 51 5.69 -0.33 17.31
C ARG A 51 4.46 -0.48 16.43
N HIS A 52 4.57 -0.16 15.14
CA HIS A 52 3.40 0.00 14.28
C HIS A 52 3.21 -1.17 13.30
N TYR A 53 4.06 -2.21 13.31
CA TYR A 53 4.05 -3.29 12.31
C TYR A 53 2.66 -3.89 12.06
N PHE A 54 1.91 -4.13 13.14
CA PHE A 54 0.58 -4.74 13.07
C PHE A 54 -0.52 -3.76 12.63
N GLU A 55 -0.25 -2.47 12.68
CA GLU A 55 -1.15 -1.38 12.26
C GLU A 55 -0.89 -0.95 10.81
N LEU A 56 0.21 -1.40 10.21
CA LEU A 56 0.57 -1.03 8.84
C LEU A 56 -0.42 -1.62 7.83
N ASP A 57 -0.94 -0.75 6.96
CA ASP A 57 -1.76 -1.15 5.83
C ASP A 57 -0.87 -1.71 4.71
N PHE A 58 -0.79 -3.03 4.67
CA PHE A 58 -0.10 -3.75 3.61
C PHE A 58 -0.96 -3.84 2.34
N SER A 59 -0.29 -3.76 1.19
CA SER A 59 -0.92 -3.96 -0.11
C SER A 59 -1.53 -5.37 -0.21
N PRO A 60 -2.46 -5.57 -1.18
CA PRO A 60 -2.86 -6.92 -1.57
C PRO A 60 -1.64 -7.77 -1.89
N ALA A 61 -1.70 -9.06 -1.56
CA ALA A 61 -0.62 -9.97 -1.86
C ALA A 61 -0.47 -10.13 -3.38
N VAL A 62 0.78 -10.07 -3.83
CA VAL A 62 1.18 -10.36 -5.21
C VAL A 62 1.95 -11.67 -5.19
N ASP A 63 1.79 -12.49 -6.23
CA ASP A 63 2.54 -13.74 -6.37
C ASP A 63 4.04 -13.45 -6.31
N ALA A 64 4.63 -13.71 -5.15
CA ALA A 64 6.03 -13.97 -5.08
C ALA A 64 6.21 -15.35 -5.70
N ASP A 65 6.79 -15.40 -6.90
CA ASP A 65 7.59 -16.55 -7.33
C ASP A 65 8.49 -16.92 -6.14
N LEU A 66 8.02 -17.84 -5.29
CA LEU A 66 8.76 -18.49 -4.21
C LEU A 66 9.76 -19.43 -4.87
N ARG A 67 10.59 -18.90 -5.78
CA ARG A 67 11.80 -19.59 -6.16
C ARG A 67 12.63 -19.54 -4.90
N PRO A 68 12.94 -20.69 -4.27
CA PRO A 68 13.94 -20.69 -3.22
C PRO A 68 15.14 -19.95 -3.81
N SER A 69 15.68 -19.01 -3.03
CA SER A 69 16.98 -18.42 -3.34
C SER A 69 17.94 -19.59 -3.50
N ARG A 70 18.12 -20.03 -4.75
CA ARG A 70 19.09 -21.05 -5.10
C ARG A 70 20.40 -20.40 -4.76
N GLY A 71 20.99 -20.87 -3.67
CA GLY A 71 22.32 -20.45 -3.25
C GLY A 71 23.25 -20.41 -4.45
N SER A 72 24.09 -19.37 -4.47
CA SER A 72 25.25 -19.24 -5.34
C SER A 72 24.95 -19.38 -6.85
N LYS A 73 24.60 -18.26 -7.48
CA LYS A 73 25.22 -17.98 -8.77
C LYS A 73 26.24 -16.90 -8.52
N HIS A 74 27.51 -17.19 -8.76
CA HIS A 74 28.55 -16.18 -8.91
C HIS A 74 28.05 -15.15 -9.93
N VAL A 75 27.49 -14.05 -9.44
CA VAL A 75 26.91 -13.01 -10.30
C VAL A 75 28.10 -12.35 -10.97
N ASN A 76 28.19 -12.45 -12.30
CA ASN A 76 29.25 -11.81 -13.08
C ASN A 76 29.46 -10.37 -12.57
N PRO A 77 30.71 -9.95 -12.25
CA PRO A 77 31.00 -8.63 -11.70
C PRO A 77 30.38 -7.48 -12.51
N LYS A 78 30.24 -7.64 -13.83
CA LYS A 78 29.55 -6.67 -14.70
C LYS A 78 28.05 -6.57 -14.39
N ARG A 79 27.41 -7.70 -14.11
CA ARG A 79 25.99 -7.76 -13.70
C ARG A 79 25.81 -7.23 -12.28
N LEU A 80 26.74 -7.50 -11.37
CA LEU A 80 26.73 -6.94 -10.01
C LEU A 80 26.90 -5.42 -10.03
N LYS A 81 27.87 -4.89 -10.79
CA LYS A 81 28.05 -3.44 -10.99
C LYS A 81 26.82 -2.78 -11.62
N ARG A 82 26.20 -3.44 -12.60
CA ARG A 82 24.97 -2.92 -13.24
C ARG A 82 23.76 -2.97 -12.30
N LEU A 83 23.65 -3.98 -11.44
CA LEU A 83 22.62 -4.05 -10.40
C LEU A 83 22.85 -3.00 -9.32
N ALA A 84 24.09 -2.79 -8.89
CA ALA A 84 24.45 -1.72 -7.95
C ALA A 84 24.20 -0.33 -8.56
N ALA A 85 24.58 -0.11 -9.82
CA ALA A 85 24.29 1.14 -10.54
C ALA A 85 22.78 1.37 -10.75
N ARG A 86 21.99 0.30 -10.94
CA ARG A 86 20.52 0.38 -10.96
C ARG A 86 19.93 0.66 -9.58
N ALA A 87 20.46 0.04 -8.52
CA ALA A 87 20.04 0.31 -7.14
C ALA A 87 20.38 1.75 -6.70
N MET A 88 21.51 2.30 -7.16
CA MET A 88 21.87 3.71 -6.98
C MET A 88 21.06 4.65 -7.88
N GLY A 89 20.59 4.15 -9.04
CA GLY A 89 19.73 4.85 -9.97
C GLY A 89 18.26 4.72 -9.62
N ASN A 90 17.84 5.30 -8.49
CA ASN A 90 16.45 5.57 -8.12
C ASN A 90 15.48 4.37 -7.97
N ASP A 91 15.91 3.12 -8.17
CA ASP A 91 15.09 1.92 -7.92
C ASP A 91 15.46 1.28 -6.58
N ALA A 92 15.25 2.01 -5.49
CA ALA A 92 15.36 1.45 -4.14
C ALA A 92 14.17 0.56 -3.76
N VAL A 93 13.14 0.52 -4.62
CA VAL A 93 11.93 -0.31 -4.46
C VAL A 93 11.94 -1.39 -5.52
N SER A 94 11.74 -2.65 -5.12
CA SER A 94 11.63 -3.75 -6.08
C SER A 94 10.47 -3.51 -7.06
N THR A 95 10.62 -3.93 -8.32
CA THR A 95 9.54 -3.81 -9.33
C THR A 95 8.24 -4.48 -8.87
N LYS A 96 8.37 -5.55 -8.06
CA LYS A 96 7.23 -6.25 -7.45
C LYS A 96 6.55 -5.40 -6.38
N ALA A 97 7.30 -4.70 -5.53
CA ALA A 97 6.72 -3.77 -4.57
C ALA A 97 6.07 -2.57 -5.27
N GLN A 98 6.64 -2.05 -6.35
CA GLN A 98 5.99 -1.01 -7.17
C GLN A 98 4.64 -1.49 -7.74
N GLU A 99 4.59 -2.72 -8.27
CA GLU A 99 3.35 -3.33 -8.76
C GLU A 99 2.31 -3.52 -7.63
N ALA A 100 2.74 -4.00 -6.47
CA ALA A 100 1.90 -4.21 -5.30
C ALA A 100 1.28 -2.89 -4.80
N LEU A 101 2.08 -1.82 -4.72
CA LEU A 101 1.63 -0.48 -4.36
C LEU A 101 0.66 0.10 -5.40
N SER A 102 0.85 -0.18 -6.69
CA SER A 102 -0.11 0.22 -7.74
C SER A 102 -1.47 -0.43 -7.53
N LYS A 103 -1.48 -1.77 -7.35
CA LYS A 103 -2.72 -2.54 -7.09
C LYS A 103 -3.45 -2.06 -5.82
N GLY A 104 -2.72 -1.67 -4.79
CA GLY A 104 -3.28 -1.07 -3.58
C GLY A 104 -4.03 0.24 -3.86
N ARG A 105 -3.43 1.16 -4.61
CA ARG A 105 -4.05 2.45 -4.99
C ARG A 105 -5.33 2.25 -5.79
N ASP A 106 -5.35 1.28 -6.71
CA ASP A 106 -6.54 0.99 -7.52
C ASP A 106 -7.72 0.48 -6.68
N ARG A 107 -7.48 -0.44 -5.73
CA ARG A 107 -8.53 -0.90 -4.79
C ARG A 107 -9.02 0.23 -3.89
N ALA A 108 -8.13 1.09 -3.41
CA ALA A 108 -8.49 2.25 -2.59
C ALA A 108 -9.38 3.25 -3.38
N LYS A 109 -9.09 3.46 -4.66
CA LYS A 109 -9.91 4.29 -5.55
C LYS A 109 -11.31 3.70 -5.76
N ILE A 110 -11.40 2.39 -6.01
CA ILE A 110 -12.68 1.69 -6.20
C ILE A 110 -13.54 1.73 -4.94
N SER A 111 -12.95 1.44 -3.77
CA SER A 111 -13.67 1.47 -2.49
C SER A 111 -14.20 2.87 -2.17
N ARG A 112 -13.37 3.92 -2.32
CA ARG A 112 -13.79 5.31 -2.14
C ARG A 112 -14.95 5.70 -3.06
N SER A 113 -14.91 5.28 -4.33
CA SER A 113 -15.98 5.52 -5.30
C SER A 113 -17.29 4.82 -4.89
N LYS A 114 -17.23 3.57 -4.41
CA LYS A 114 -18.39 2.83 -3.90
C LYS A 114 -19.02 3.50 -2.68
N VAL A 115 -18.21 3.92 -1.72
CA VAL A 115 -18.68 4.61 -0.50
C VAL A 115 -19.38 5.92 -0.87
N SER A 116 -18.75 6.74 -1.73
CA SER A 116 -19.34 8.01 -2.19
C SER A 116 -20.66 7.80 -2.95
N ARG A 117 -20.74 6.75 -3.79
CA ARG A 117 -21.97 6.40 -4.50
C ARG A 117 -23.09 5.97 -3.53
N SER A 118 -22.76 5.16 -2.53
CA SER A 118 -23.73 4.72 -1.52
C SER A 118 -24.28 5.90 -0.71
N GLN A 119 -23.41 6.84 -0.29
CA GLN A 119 -23.81 8.06 0.42
C GLN A 119 -24.74 8.95 -0.42
N ARG A 120 -24.43 9.15 -1.72
CA ARG A 120 -25.32 9.92 -2.61
C ARG A 120 -26.70 9.29 -2.74
N LEU A 121 -26.77 7.96 -2.89
CA LEU A 121 -28.04 7.25 -2.99
C LEU A 121 -28.87 7.35 -1.70
N SER A 122 -28.22 7.24 -0.53
CA SER A 122 -28.92 7.40 0.75
C SER A 122 -29.43 8.83 0.96
N ASP A 123 -28.65 9.84 0.58
CA ASP A 123 -29.08 11.24 0.67
C ASP A 123 -30.24 11.56 -0.28
N GLU A 124 -30.21 11.02 -1.49
CA GLU A 124 -31.30 11.21 -2.45
C GLU A 124 -32.59 10.53 -1.97
N ALA A 125 -32.49 9.30 -1.45
CA ALA A 125 -33.63 8.59 -0.86
C ALA A 125 -34.24 9.39 0.30
N ARG A 126 -33.40 9.90 1.22
CA ARG A 126 -33.84 10.75 2.34
C ARG A 126 -34.52 12.05 1.87
N ARG A 127 -33.99 12.68 0.82
CA ARG A 127 -34.63 13.87 0.24
C ARG A 127 -35.99 13.55 -0.39
N ARG A 128 -36.14 12.38 -1.01
CA ARG A 128 -37.43 11.93 -1.58
C ARG A 128 -38.47 11.67 -0.49
N THR A 129 -38.11 10.96 0.58
CA THR A 129 -39.04 10.69 1.69
C THR A 129 -39.55 11.98 2.34
N LEU A 130 -38.64 12.92 2.63
CA LEU A 130 -39.01 14.23 3.17
C LEU A 130 -39.92 15.04 2.22
N ARG A 131 -39.72 14.94 0.90
CA ARG A 131 -40.61 15.58 -0.08
C ARG A 131 -42.00 14.96 -0.08
N THR A 132 -42.08 13.62 -0.04
CA THR A 132 -43.37 12.93 0.02
C THR A 132 -44.13 13.22 1.30
N GLU A 133 -43.45 13.28 2.45
CA GLU A 133 -44.05 13.64 3.74
C GLU A 133 -44.58 15.07 3.72
N LYS A 134 -43.77 16.05 3.29
CA LYS A 134 -44.22 17.45 3.15
C LYS A 134 -45.40 17.60 2.20
N HIS A 135 -45.42 16.84 1.11
CA HIS A 135 -46.56 16.83 0.18
C HIS A 135 -47.81 16.27 0.85
N ARG A 136 -47.67 15.18 1.63
CA ARG A 136 -48.77 14.57 2.37
C ARG A 136 -49.30 15.50 3.47
N GLU A 137 -48.44 16.22 4.17
CA GLU A 137 -48.84 17.20 5.19
C GLU A 137 -49.59 18.39 4.58
N LYS A 138 -49.16 18.90 3.42
CA LYS A 138 -49.89 19.95 2.69
C LYS A 138 -51.31 19.55 2.30
N HIS A 139 -51.53 18.27 1.99
CA HIS A 139 -52.85 17.74 1.63
C HIS A 139 -53.72 17.34 2.83
N LYS A 140 -53.16 17.29 4.04
CA LYS A 140 -53.90 17.01 5.29
C LYS A 140 -54.41 18.29 5.96
N GLY A 141 -54.76 19.31 5.16
CA GLY A 141 -55.15 20.63 5.66
C GLY A 141 -56.16 20.61 6.81
N HIS A 142 -56.05 21.63 7.67
CA HIS A 142 -57.18 22.21 8.41
C HIS A 142 -58.34 22.53 7.48
#